data_AF-A0A9P5NM53-F1
#
_entry.id   AF-A0A9P5NM53-F1
#
_cell.length_a   1.000
_cell.length_b   1.000
_cell.length_c   1.000
_cell.angle_alpha   90.00
_cell.angle_beta   90.00
_cell.angle_gamma   90.00
#
_symmetry.space_group_name_H-M   'P 1'
#
loop_
_entity.id
_entity.type
_entity.pdbx_description
1 polymer ?
#
loop_
_entity_poly.entity_id
_entity_poly.type
_entity_poly.pdbx_seq_one_letter_code
_entity_poly.pdbx_strand_id
1 'polypeptide(L)'
;MSSTKAKQDGKVTVLKGQEAEDKVLEYVKKMNRPYGAVDVAANLKGAVPKATTQKILVSLAEKGELVQKVYGKTTFFVYNQAKIECLPSEKISDLKAELSKVEEENQALTTVVKSYSTELAKIKATPTDVELDTQIVDVKAAISKITDTLKPLRSGAPPITAEELDRIHADWSKWRAEWVRRRKVFITFWQLATDALPPQDAKDLHEDLGIEKDAQEHTALEQSPLCQQPQGNPLKRKRL
;
A
#
# COMPACT_ATOMS: atom_id res chain seq x y z
N MET A 1 2.89 0.00 6.22
CA MET A 1 3.97 -0.62 7.01
C MET A 1 5.28 -0.30 6.32
N SER A 2 5.97 0.73 6.79
CA SER A 2 7.27 1.17 6.25
C SER A 2 8.31 0.09 6.55
N SER A 3 8.87 -0.54 5.52
CA SER A 3 9.93 -1.54 5.67
C SER A 3 11.25 -0.83 5.97
N THR A 4 11.54 -0.62 7.24
CA THR A 4 12.84 -0.14 7.71
C THR A 4 13.90 -1.19 7.35
N LYS A 5 14.78 -0.81 6.42
CA LYS A 5 15.94 -1.59 5.97
C LYS A 5 16.93 -1.69 7.14
N ALA A 6 17.02 -2.85 7.77
CA ALA A 6 18.02 -3.11 8.81
C ALA A 6 19.43 -3.06 8.19
N LYS A 7 20.25 -2.10 8.64
CA LYS A 7 21.71 -2.13 8.44
C LYS A 7 22.27 -3.33 9.19
N GLN A 8 22.80 -4.30 8.45
CA GLN A 8 23.70 -5.31 9.00
C GLN A 8 25.09 -4.69 9.17
N ASP A 9 25.37 -4.09 10.32
CA ASP A 9 26.74 -3.87 10.78
C ASP A 9 27.28 -5.19 11.34
N GLY A 10 27.77 -6.05 10.44
CA GLY A 10 28.53 -7.23 10.81
C GLY A 10 29.88 -6.82 11.37
N LYS A 11 30.13 -7.08 12.66
CA LYS A 11 31.45 -6.94 13.29
C LYS A 11 32.46 -7.79 12.53
N VAL A 12 33.29 -7.17 11.69
CA VAL A 12 34.30 -7.87 10.89
C VAL A 12 35.32 -8.49 11.85
N THR A 13 35.45 -9.81 11.82
CA THR A 13 36.42 -10.56 12.61
C THR A 13 37.83 -10.20 12.15
N VAL A 14 38.64 -9.67 13.07
CA VAL A 14 40.04 -9.32 12.79
C VAL A 14 40.86 -10.60 12.70
N LEU A 15 41.37 -10.91 11.52
CA LEU A 15 42.24 -12.04 11.24
C LEU A 15 43.64 -11.76 11.80
N LYS A 16 44.33 -12.81 12.27
CA LYS A 16 45.66 -12.72 12.88
C LYS A 16 46.60 -13.78 12.31
N GLY A 17 47.91 -13.50 12.38
CA GLY A 17 48.94 -14.47 12.00
C GLY A 17 48.83 -14.94 10.55
N GLN A 18 48.98 -16.25 10.35
CA GLN A 18 48.99 -16.88 9.03
C GLN A 18 47.67 -16.66 8.26
N GLU A 19 46.53 -16.71 8.94
CA GLU A 19 45.22 -16.51 8.31
C GLU A 19 45.09 -15.11 7.67
N ALA A 20 45.69 -14.09 8.29
CA ALA A 20 45.72 -12.74 7.74
C ALA A 20 46.65 -12.65 6.53
N GLU A 21 47.79 -13.35 6.56
CA GLU A 21 48.73 -13.41 5.44
C GLU A 21 48.13 -14.11 4.23
N ASP A 22 47.54 -15.29 4.43
CA ASP A 22 46.89 -16.06 3.38
C ASP A 22 45.74 -15.27 2.76
N LYS A 23 44.97 -14.55 3.57
CA LYS A 23 43.84 -13.76 3.07
C LYS A 23 44.29 -12.55 2.23
N VAL A 24 45.38 -11.90 2.62
CA VAL A 24 45.98 -10.81 1.85
C VAL A 24 46.54 -11.34 0.54
N LEU A 25 47.25 -12.47 0.57
CA LEU A 25 47.79 -13.10 -0.63
C LEU A 25 46.68 -13.54 -1.60
N GLU A 26 45.64 -14.21 -1.09
CA GLU A 26 44.47 -14.62 -1.88
C GLU A 26 43.81 -13.41 -2.55
N TYR A 27 43.62 -12.31 -1.81
CA TYR A 27 43.04 -11.09 -2.34
C TYR A 27 43.89 -10.48 -3.47
N VAL A 28 45.19 -10.31 -3.25
CA VAL A 28 46.10 -9.69 -4.24
C VAL A 28 46.23 -10.58 -5.48
N LYS A 29 46.27 -11.91 -5.31
CA LYS A 29 46.27 -12.88 -6.42
C LYS A 29 44.98 -12.84 -7.22
N LYS A 30 43.82 -12.79 -6.56
CA LYS A 30 42.51 -12.75 -7.21
C LYS A 30 42.29 -11.46 -8.00
N MET A 31 42.66 -10.31 -7.43
CA MET A 31 42.48 -9.03 -8.10
C MET A 31 43.51 -8.77 -9.18
N ASN A 32 44.72 -9.32 -9.04
CA ASN A 32 45.87 -9.17 -9.94
C ASN A 32 46.13 -7.73 -10.43
N ARG A 33 45.87 -6.74 -9.55
CA ARG A 33 46.04 -5.31 -9.79
C ARG A 33 47.05 -4.72 -8.81
N PRO A 34 47.89 -3.74 -9.21
CA PRO A 34 48.79 -3.06 -8.28
C PRO A 34 48.00 -2.26 -7.24
N TYR A 35 48.24 -2.52 -5.95
CA TYR A 35 47.59 -1.81 -4.84
C TYR A 35 48.60 -1.33 -3.80
N GLY A 36 48.28 -0.23 -3.12
CA GLY A 36 48.97 0.17 -1.90
C GLY A 36 48.40 -0.56 -0.68
N ALA A 37 49.15 -0.59 0.42
CA ALA A 37 48.69 -1.25 1.66
C ALA A 37 47.42 -0.64 2.27
N VAL A 38 47.20 0.66 2.05
CA VAL A 38 45.96 1.36 2.43
C VAL A 38 44.77 0.76 1.69
N ASP A 39 44.89 0.61 0.37
CA ASP A 39 43.83 0.13 -0.51
C ASP A 39 43.50 -1.33 -0.19
N VAL A 40 44.53 -2.17 0.00
CA VAL A 40 44.32 -3.57 0.38
C VAL A 40 43.59 -3.68 1.71
N ALA A 41 43.99 -2.92 2.73
CA ALA A 41 43.32 -2.94 4.03
C ALA A 41 41.86 -2.45 3.97
N ALA A 42 41.59 -1.43 3.15
CA ALA A 42 40.24 -0.93 2.91
C ALA A 42 39.36 -1.94 2.16
N ASN A 43 39.90 -2.59 1.12
CA ASN A 43 39.20 -3.59 0.32
C ASN A 43 38.88 -4.87 1.10
N LEU A 44 39.73 -5.22 2.07
CA LEU A 44 39.47 -6.28 3.05
C LEU A 44 38.48 -5.86 4.16
N LYS A 45 37.88 -4.66 4.07
CA LYS A 45 36.86 -4.14 4.99
C LYS A 45 37.28 -4.19 6.47
N GLY A 46 38.56 -3.99 6.75
CA GLY A 46 39.08 -4.02 8.12
C GLY A 46 39.31 -5.42 8.71
N ALA A 47 39.20 -6.49 7.91
CA ALA A 47 39.56 -7.86 8.35
C ALA A 47 41.05 -7.97 8.74
N VAL A 48 41.91 -7.17 8.13
CA VAL A 48 43.33 -7.02 8.50
C VAL A 48 43.62 -5.53 8.73
N PRO A 49 44.12 -5.13 9.91
CA PRO A 49 44.44 -3.72 10.20
C PRO A 49 45.53 -3.18 9.28
N LYS A 50 45.45 -1.90 8.90
CA LYS A 50 46.38 -1.24 7.96
C LYS A 50 47.86 -1.48 8.26
N ALA A 51 48.27 -1.34 9.52
CA ALA A 51 49.66 -1.55 9.93
C ALA A 51 50.10 -3.01 9.73
N THR A 52 49.21 -3.96 10.00
CA THR A 52 49.44 -5.40 9.80
C THR A 52 49.48 -5.73 8.31
N THR A 53 48.57 -5.17 7.50
CA THR A 53 48.55 -5.33 6.04
C THR A 53 49.84 -4.86 5.40
N GLN A 54 50.38 -3.71 5.82
CA GLN A 54 51.67 -3.21 5.32
C GLN A 54 52.81 -4.19 5.62
N LYS A 55 52.88 -4.72 6.85
CA LYS A 55 53.91 -5.70 7.23
C LYS A 55 53.79 -7.00 6.44
N ILE A 56 52.57 -7.51 6.29
CA ILE A 56 52.28 -8.72 5.52
C ILE A 56 52.69 -8.55 4.05
N LEU A 57 52.33 -7.43 3.41
CA LEU A 57 52.66 -7.18 2.01
C LEU A 57 54.17 -7.10 1.77
N VAL A 58 54.92 -6.48 2.69
CA VAL A 58 56.39 -6.45 2.64
C VAL A 58 56.97 -7.85 2.82
N SER A 59 56.48 -8.62 3.80
CA SER A 59 56.94 -10.01 4.02
C SER A 59 56.65 -10.90 2.81
N LEU A 60 55.47 -10.78 2.20
CA LEU A 60 55.12 -11.51 0.97
C LEU A 60 55.97 -11.08 -0.23
N ALA A 61 56.40 -9.81 -0.29
CA ALA A 61 57.33 -9.35 -1.30
C ALA A 61 58.75 -9.92 -1.08
N GLU A 62 59.22 -9.98 0.16
CA GLU A 62 60.50 -10.61 0.54
C GLU A 62 60.51 -12.12 0.25
N LYS A 63 59.40 -12.81 0.47
CA LYS A 63 59.20 -14.23 0.10
C LYS A 63 59.09 -14.45 -1.42
N GLY A 64 59.05 -13.38 -2.22
CA GLY A 64 58.91 -13.46 -3.69
C GLY A 64 57.53 -13.87 -4.18
N GLU A 65 56.50 -13.84 -3.32
CA GLU A 65 55.09 -14.00 -3.71
C GLU A 65 54.53 -12.75 -4.39
N LEU A 66 54.99 -11.58 -3.93
CA LEU A 66 54.60 -10.28 -4.49
C LEU A 66 55.82 -9.57 -5.08
N VAL A 67 55.57 -8.68 -6.04
CA VAL A 67 56.53 -7.70 -6.51
C VAL A 67 56.14 -6.35 -5.92
N GLN A 68 57.10 -5.70 -5.25
CA GLN A 68 56.92 -4.36 -4.69
C GLN A 68 57.66 -3.31 -5.54
N LYS A 69 57.05 -2.14 -5.71
CA LYS A 69 57.68 -0.99 -6.35
C LYS A 69 57.34 0.29 -5.61
N VAL A 70 58.36 1.09 -5.31
CA VAL A 70 58.24 2.35 -4.60
C VAL A 70 58.07 3.49 -5.60
N TYR A 71 57.04 4.31 -5.41
CA TYR A 71 56.77 5.52 -6.17
C TYR A 71 56.65 6.70 -5.20
N GLY A 72 57.73 7.47 -5.07
CA GLY A 72 57.80 8.56 -4.09
C GLY A 72 57.65 8.04 -2.66
N LYS A 73 56.57 8.44 -1.98
CA LYS A 73 56.25 8.03 -0.60
C LYS A 73 55.39 6.77 -0.50
N THR A 74 54.87 6.26 -1.62
CA THR A 74 53.91 5.13 -1.64
C THR A 74 54.54 3.90 -2.27
N THR A 75 54.32 2.73 -1.66
CA THR A 75 54.75 1.43 -2.21
C THR A 75 53.54 0.68 -2.75
N PHE A 76 53.65 0.20 -3.98
CA PHE A 76 52.65 -0.64 -4.63
C PHE A 76 53.11 -2.08 -4.65
N PHE A 77 52.16 -2.99 -4.42
CA PHE A 77 52.36 -4.43 -4.41
C PHE A 77 51.45 -5.05 -5.47
N VAL A 78 51.99 -6.01 -6.22
CA VAL A 78 51.26 -6.81 -7.20
C VAL A 78 51.68 -8.27 -7.07
N TYR A 79 50.81 -9.21 -7.40
CA TYR A 79 51.18 -10.61 -7.45
C TYR A 79 52.32 -10.84 -8.44
N ASN A 80 53.26 -11.72 -8.11
CA ASN A 80 54.40 -11.99 -8.97
C ASN A 80 53.94 -12.67 -10.27
N GLN A 81 53.96 -11.93 -11.38
CA GLN A 81 53.50 -12.43 -12.68
C GLN A 81 54.37 -13.57 -13.22
N ALA A 82 55.63 -13.70 -12.76
CA ALA A 82 56.49 -14.82 -13.14
C ALA A 82 55.99 -16.16 -12.59
N LYS A 83 55.10 -16.14 -11.57
CA LYS A 83 54.44 -17.33 -11.02
C LYS A 83 53.15 -17.71 -11.77
N ILE A 84 52.75 -16.90 -12.75
CA ILE A 84 51.60 -17.19 -13.61
C ILE A 84 52.10 -17.91 -14.85
N GLU A 85 51.53 -19.06 -15.16
CA GLU A 85 51.86 -19.81 -16.38
C GLU A 85 51.49 -18.97 -17.61
N CYS A 86 52.46 -18.77 -18.50
CA CYS A 86 52.22 -18.13 -19.78
C CYS A 86 51.58 -19.14 -20.72
N LEU A 87 50.35 -18.89 -21.14
CA LEU A 87 49.65 -19.76 -22.07
C LEU A 87 50.23 -19.62 -23.49
N PRO A 88 50.41 -20.72 -24.24
CA PRO A 88 50.80 -20.68 -25.64
C PRO A 88 49.71 -20.03 -26.51
N SER A 89 50.12 -19.46 -27.66
CA SER A 89 49.23 -18.73 -28.58
C SER A 89 48.05 -19.57 -29.08
N GLU A 90 48.25 -20.87 -29.30
CA GLU A 90 47.20 -21.79 -29.74
C GLU A 90 46.07 -21.90 -28.70
N LYS A 91 46.42 -22.18 -27.43
CA LYS A 91 45.42 -22.23 -26.34
C LYS A 91 44.68 -20.91 -26.15
N ILE A 92 45.34 -19.77 -26.37
CA ILE A 92 44.70 -18.45 -26.32
C ILE A 92 43.67 -18.31 -27.45
N SER A 93 43.97 -18.82 -28.64
CA SER A 93 43.03 -18.82 -29.77
C SER A 93 41.81 -19.69 -29.48
N ASP A 94 42.02 -20.89 -28.93
CA ASP A 94 40.94 -21.81 -28.56
C ASP A 94 40.00 -21.21 -27.51
N LEU A 95 40.58 -20.63 -26.44
CA LEU A 95 39.81 -19.95 -25.39
C LEU A 95 39.04 -18.75 -25.92
N LYS A 96 39.58 -18.01 -26.89
CA LYS A 96 38.84 -16.89 -27.53
C LYS A 96 37.65 -17.39 -28.34
N ALA A 97 37.81 -18.51 -29.06
CA ALA A 97 36.71 -19.10 -29.81
C ALA A 97 35.60 -19.61 -28.88
N GLU A 98 35.98 -20.26 -27.76
CA GLU A 98 35.03 -20.69 -26.73
C GLU A 98 34.32 -19.51 -26.08
N LEU A 99 35.06 -18.44 -25.73
CA LEU A 99 34.48 -17.22 -25.15
C LEU A 99 33.46 -16.59 -26.10
N SER A 100 33.79 -16.45 -27.39
CA SER A 100 32.86 -15.93 -28.40
C SER A 100 31.58 -16.76 -28.47
N LYS A 101 31.71 -18.09 -28.49
CA LYS A 101 30.57 -19.01 -28.50
C LYS A 101 29.68 -18.85 -27.25
N VAL A 102 30.30 -18.80 -26.07
CA VAL A 102 29.58 -18.64 -24.79
C VAL A 102 28.91 -17.25 -24.71
N GLU A 103 29.52 -16.21 -25.27
CA GLU A 103 28.91 -14.88 -25.35
C GLU A 103 27.67 -14.87 -26.27
N GLU A 104 27.75 -15.52 -27.43
CA GLU A 104 26.61 -15.66 -28.35
C GLU A 104 25.46 -16.46 -27.70
N GLU A 105 25.75 -17.58 -27.04
CA GLU A 105 24.77 -18.38 -26.31
C GLU A 105 24.11 -17.57 -25.18
N ASN A 106 24.88 -16.79 -24.43
CA ASN A 106 24.35 -15.91 -23.38
C ASN A 106 23.45 -14.80 -23.93
N GLN A 107 23.79 -14.22 -25.08
CA GLN A 107 22.96 -13.22 -25.74
C GLN A 107 21.63 -13.81 -26.22
N ALA A 108 21.66 -15.02 -26.79
CA ALA A 108 20.47 -15.75 -27.20
C ALA A 108 19.57 -16.06 -26.00
N LEU A 109 20.12 -16.64 -24.92
CA LEU A 109 19.38 -16.94 -23.69
C LEU A 109 18.80 -15.69 -23.03
N THR A 110 19.55 -14.57 -23.02
CA THR A 110 19.06 -13.29 -22.48
C THR A 110 17.84 -12.79 -23.26
N THR A 111 17.81 -12.99 -24.57
CA THR A 111 16.68 -12.61 -25.43
C THR A 111 15.45 -13.47 -25.12
N VAL A 112 15.63 -14.78 -24.95
CA VAL A 112 14.57 -15.73 -24.58
C VAL A 112 14.00 -15.41 -23.19
N VAL A 113 14.83 -15.08 -22.21
CA VAL A 113 14.37 -14.68 -20.88
C VAL A 113 13.54 -13.39 -20.94
N LYS A 114 13.92 -12.44 -21.79
CA LYS A 114 13.14 -11.21 -22.00
C LYS A 114 11.77 -11.50 -22.63
N SER A 115 11.69 -12.40 -23.62
CA SER A 115 10.41 -12.76 -24.22
C SER A 115 9.49 -13.45 -23.21
N TYR A 116 9.99 -14.46 -22.48
CA TYR A 116 9.19 -15.18 -21.49
C TYR A 116 8.77 -14.30 -20.31
N SER A 117 9.63 -13.38 -19.85
CA SER A 117 9.24 -12.45 -18.78
C SER A 117 8.14 -11.49 -19.23
N THR A 118 8.15 -11.07 -20.50
CA THR A 118 7.10 -10.23 -21.09
C THR A 118 5.78 -11.00 -21.21
N GLU A 119 5.80 -12.25 -21.69
CA GLU A 119 4.61 -13.10 -21.77
C GLU A 119 4.02 -13.40 -20.39
N LEU A 120 4.88 -13.75 -19.43
CA LEU A 120 4.46 -13.99 -18.06
C LEU A 120 3.83 -12.74 -17.42
N ALA A 121 4.39 -11.55 -17.69
CA ALA A 121 3.81 -10.29 -17.23
C ALA A 121 2.41 -10.06 -17.82
N LYS A 122 2.20 -10.34 -19.12
CA LYS A 122 0.88 -10.25 -19.77
C LYS A 122 -0.12 -11.20 -19.13
N ILE A 123 0.25 -12.47 -18.95
CA ILE A 123 -0.62 -13.48 -18.34
C ILE A 123 -1.00 -13.07 -16.91
N LYS A 124 -0.02 -12.63 -16.09
CA LYS A 124 -0.29 -12.18 -14.72
C LYS A 124 -1.11 -10.90 -14.61
N ALA A 125 -1.07 -10.05 -15.64
CA ALA A 125 -1.92 -8.85 -15.70
C ALA A 125 -3.36 -9.17 -16.12
N THR A 126 -3.61 -10.39 -16.62
CA THR A 126 -4.95 -10.82 -17.02
C THR A 126 -5.63 -11.47 -15.80
N PRO A 127 -6.84 -11.05 -15.43
CA PRO A 127 -7.59 -11.69 -14.35
C PRO A 127 -7.84 -13.16 -14.68
N THR A 128 -7.91 -13.99 -13.64
CA THR A 128 -8.27 -15.39 -13.77
C THR A 128 -9.74 -15.55 -14.14
N ASP A 129 -10.11 -16.71 -14.69
CA ASP A 129 -11.51 -16.99 -15.09
C ASP A 129 -12.48 -16.82 -13.91
N VAL A 130 -12.07 -17.22 -12.70
CA VAL A 130 -12.86 -17.07 -11.47
C VAL A 130 -13.06 -15.58 -11.09
N GLU A 131 -12.01 -14.77 -11.25
CA GLU A 131 -12.10 -13.33 -11.01
C GLU A 131 -12.96 -12.64 -12.07
N LEU A 132 -12.88 -13.07 -13.34
CA LEU A 132 -13.74 -12.59 -14.41
C LEU A 132 -15.21 -12.90 -14.15
N ASP A 133 -15.53 -14.13 -13.73
CA ASP A 133 -16.90 -14.51 -13.37
C ASP A 133 -17.45 -13.63 -12.24
N THR A 134 -16.63 -13.38 -11.21
CA THR A 134 -17.00 -12.51 -10.09
C THR A 134 -17.25 -11.07 -10.58
N GLN A 135 -16.35 -10.52 -11.40
CA GLN A 135 -16.51 -9.18 -11.98
C GLN A 135 -17.77 -9.09 -12.86
N ILE A 136 -18.08 -10.12 -13.63
CA ILE A 136 -19.30 -10.17 -14.46
C ILE A 136 -20.54 -10.12 -13.58
N VAL A 137 -20.58 -10.89 -12.49
CA VAL A 137 -21.70 -10.89 -11.54
C VAL A 137 -21.88 -9.51 -10.92
N ASP A 138 -20.80 -8.90 -10.44
CA ASP A 138 -20.84 -7.57 -9.80
C ASP A 138 -21.29 -6.47 -10.77
N VAL A 139 -20.76 -6.48 -11.99
CA VAL A 139 -21.14 -5.52 -13.04
C VAL A 139 -22.59 -5.71 -13.43
N LYS A 140 -23.09 -6.96 -13.57
CA LYS A 140 -24.50 -7.23 -13.83
C LYS A 140 -25.40 -6.71 -12.72
N ALA A 141 -25.03 -6.92 -11.46
CA ALA A 141 -25.77 -6.42 -10.31
C ALA A 141 -25.81 -4.87 -10.29
N ALA A 142 -24.69 -4.22 -10.59
CA ALA A 142 -24.60 -2.77 -10.70
C ALA A 142 -25.48 -2.22 -11.83
N ILE A 143 -25.46 -2.87 -13.00
CA ILE A 143 -26.32 -2.52 -14.14
C ILE A 143 -27.79 -2.63 -13.75
N SER A 144 -28.20 -3.72 -13.09
CA SER A 144 -29.58 -3.91 -12.64
C SER A 144 -30.01 -2.77 -11.72
N LYS A 145 -29.20 -2.48 -10.69
CA LYS A 145 -29.49 -1.41 -9.73
C LYS A 145 -29.62 -0.04 -10.39
N ILE A 146 -28.69 0.32 -11.27
CA ILE A 146 -28.73 1.59 -11.99
C ILE A 146 -29.97 1.64 -12.89
N THR A 147 -30.29 0.55 -13.59
CA THR A 147 -31.47 0.47 -14.45
C THR A 147 -32.75 0.65 -13.66
N ASP A 148 -32.87 0.01 -12.50
CA ASP A 148 -34.03 0.16 -11.62
C ASP A 148 -34.19 1.59 -11.10
N THR A 149 -33.09 2.27 -10.75
CA THR A 149 -33.14 3.70 -10.37
C THR A 149 -33.50 4.62 -11.53
N LEU A 150 -33.15 4.24 -12.77
CA LEU A 150 -33.46 5.03 -13.97
C LEU A 150 -34.91 4.85 -14.43
N LYS A 151 -35.55 3.71 -14.20
CA LYS A 151 -36.95 3.44 -14.61
C LYS A 151 -37.92 4.57 -14.20
N PRO A 152 -38.02 4.99 -12.92
CA PRO A 152 -38.94 6.06 -12.51
C PRO A 152 -38.56 7.44 -13.05
N LEU A 153 -37.27 7.69 -13.26
CA LEU A 153 -36.78 8.94 -13.87
C LEU A 153 -37.15 9.02 -15.36
N ARG A 154 -37.22 7.86 -16.05
CA ARG A 154 -37.62 7.76 -17.46
C ARG A 154 -39.13 7.73 -17.66
N SER A 155 -39.90 7.35 -16.65
CA SER A 155 -41.38 7.33 -16.71
C SER A 155 -42.03 8.71 -16.58
N GLY A 156 -41.25 9.80 -16.65
CA GLY A 156 -41.78 11.17 -16.70
C GLY A 156 -42.17 11.76 -15.34
N ALA A 157 -41.73 11.15 -14.22
CA ALA A 157 -41.91 11.77 -12.92
C ALA A 157 -41.08 13.08 -12.87
N PRO A 158 -41.69 14.24 -12.59
CA PRO A 158 -40.95 15.49 -12.50
C PRO A 158 -39.91 15.37 -11.38
N PRO A 159 -38.62 15.63 -11.66
CA PRO A 159 -37.59 15.55 -10.64
C PRO A 159 -37.82 16.65 -9.61
N ILE A 160 -38.04 16.26 -8.35
CA ILE A 160 -38.08 17.21 -7.23
C ILE A 160 -36.69 17.83 -7.12
N THR A 161 -36.62 19.15 -7.20
CA THR A 161 -35.35 19.87 -7.05
C THR A 161 -34.84 19.75 -5.61
N ALA A 162 -33.52 19.90 -5.41
CA ALA A 162 -32.95 19.89 -4.06
C ALA A 162 -33.58 20.97 -3.15
N GLU A 163 -33.90 22.13 -3.73
CA GLU A 163 -34.54 23.25 -3.03
C GLU A 163 -35.99 22.94 -2.62
N GLU A 164 -36.76 22.27 -3.47
CA GLU A 164 -38.12 21.81 -3.13
C GLU A 164 -38.10 20.76 -2.01
N LEU A 165 -37.16 19.81 -2.08
CA LEU A 165 -37.01 18.77 -1.08
C LEU A 165 -36.62 19.37 0.29
N ASP A 166 -35.69 20.33 0.31
CA ASP A 166 -35.30 21.04 1.53
C ASP A 166 -36.46 21.86 2.12
N ARG A 167 -37.27 22.52 1.28
CA ARG A 167 -38.49 23.21 1.72
C ARG A 167 -39.50 22.26 2.34
N ILE A 168 -39.77 21.12 1.70
CA ILE A 168 -40.70 20.09 2.22
C ILE A 168 -40.23 19.58 3.58
N HIS A 169 -38.94 19.34 3.76
CA HIS A 169 -38.40 18.93 5.07
C HIS A 169 -38.52 20.02 6.12
N ALA A 170 -38.24 21.28 5.77
CA ALA A 170 -38.39 22.41 6.69
C ALA A 170 -39.85 22.59 7.14
N ASP A 171 -40.79 22.50 6.20
CA ASP A 171 -42.22 22.57 6.48
C ASP A 171 -42.69 21.41 7.34
N TRP A 172 -42.26 20.18 7.03
CA TRP A 172 -42.56 19.00 7.85
C TRP A 172 -42.11 19.18 9.30
N SER A 173 -40.85 19.59 9.51
CA SER A 173 -40.31 19.78 10.85
C SER A 173 -41.02 20.90 11.62
N LYS A 174 -41.38 22.00 10.94
CA LYS A 174 -42.13 23.11 11.53
C LYS A 174 -43.55 22.71 11.92
N TRP A 175 -44.32 22.17 10.99
CA TRP A 175 -45.74 21.88 11.20
C TRP A 175 -45.96 20.71 12.14
N ARG A 176 -45.07 19.69 12.12
CA ARG A 176 -45.09 18.62 13.11
C ARG A 176 -44.86 19.15 14.52
N ALA A 177 -43.85 20.00 14.72
CA ALA A 177 -43.58 20.59 16.03
C ALA A 177 -44.76 21.41 16.53
N GLU A 178 -45.40 22.21 15.66
CA GLU A 178 -46.59 22.97 16.01
C GLU A 178 -47.80 22.08 16.34
N TRP A 179 -48.04 21.01 15.57
CA TRP A 179 -49.12 20.06 15.86
C TRP A 179 -48.96 19.41 17.23
N VAL A 180 -47.79 18.84 17.52
CA VAL A 180 -47.50 18.21 18.82
C VAL A 180 -47.63 19.22 19.96
N ARG A 181 -47.11 20.44 19.77
CA ARG A 181 -47.20 21.52 20.77
C ARG A 181 -48.64 21.92 21.06
N ARG A 182 -49.44 22.17 20.02
CA ARG A 182 -50.85 22.60 20.16
C ARG A 182 -51.71 21.50 20.76
N ARG A 183 -51.51 20.24 20.35
CA ARG A 183 -52.20 19.09 20.94
C ARG A 183 -51.89 18.97 22.43
N LYS A 184 -50.63 19.12 22.83
CA LYS A 184 -50.23 19.12 24.25
C LYS A 184 -50.94 20.22 25.04
N VAL A 185 -50.92 21.46 24.52
CA VAL A 185 -51.62 22.60 25.15
C VAL A 185 -53.10 22.31 25.33
N PHE A 186 -53.76 21.82 24.28
CA PHE A 186 -55.17 21.46 24.33
C PHE A 186 -55.45 20.38 25.38
N ILE A 187 -54.71 19.27 25.39
CA ILE A 187 -54.89 18.18 26.36
C ILE A 187 -54.71 18.68 27.78
N THR A 188 -53.65 19.47 28.05
CA THR A 188 -53.39 20.02 29.39
C THR A 188 -54.51 20.97 29.84
N PHE A 189 -54.97 21.85 28.96
CA PHE A 189 -56.06 22.77 29.27
C PHE A 189 -57.38 22.04 29.49
N TRP A 190 -57.69 21.07 28.61
CA TRP A 190 -58.89 20.26 28.71
C TRP A 190 -58.93 19.49 30.03
N GLN A 191 -57.82 18.82 30.39
CA GLN A 191 -57.69 18.14 31.68
C GLN A 191 -57.95 19.09 32.85
N LEU A 192 -57.35 20.28 32.86
CA LEU A 192 -57.55 21.28 33.91
C LEU A 192 -59.01 21.73 34.02
N ALA A 193 -59.69 21.94 32.88
CA ALA A 193 -61.08 22.36 32.85
C ALA A 193 -62.06 21.26 33.31
N THR A 194 -61.74 19.99 33.03
CA THR A 194 -62.60 18.84 33.36
C THR A 194 -62.23 18.14 34.66
N ASP A 195 -61.13 18.51 35.33
CA ASP A 195 -60.62 17.81 36.53
C ASP A 195 -61.62 17.80 37.69
N ALA A 196 -62.42 18.88 37.81
CA ALA A 196 -63.45 19.02 38.83
C ALA A 196 -64.81 18.43 38.42
N LEU A 197 -64.96 17.95 37.18
CA LEU A 197 -66.22 17.43 36.65
C LEU A 197 -66.30 15.90 36.78
N PRO A 198 -67.50 15.33 37.04
CA PRO A 198 -67.73 13.91 36.87
C PRO A 198 -67.39 13.43 35.45
N PRO A 199 -66.88 12.19 35.28
CA PRO A 199 -66.46 11.68 33.97
C PRO A 199 -67.55 11.66 32.88
N GLN A 200 -68.82 11.63 33.28
CA GLN A 200 -69.94 11.65 32.34
C GLN A 200 -70.19 13.08 31.83
N ASP A 201 -70.29 14.04 32.74
CA ASP A 201 -70.45 15.48 32.43
C ASP A 201 -69.29 16.01 31.57
N ALA A 202 -68.06 15.52 31.78
CA ALA A 202 -66.91 15.86 30.96
C ALA A 202 -66.99 15.31 29.52
N LYS A 203 -67.66 14.17 29.30
CA LYS A 203 -67.91 13.62 27.96
C LYS A 203 -69.02 14.37 27.26
N ASP A 204 -70.11 14.63 27.98
CA ASP A 204 -71.24 15.38 27.44
C ASP A 204 -70.79 16.79 27.01
N LEU A 205 -69.98 17.47 27.84
CA LEU A 205 -69.35 18.74 27.49
C LEU A 205 -68.39 18.65 26.28
N HIS A 206 -67.68 17.54 26.12
CA HIS A 206 -66.78 17.33 24.97
C HIS A 206 -67.56 17.23 23.66
N GLU A 207 -68.70 16.55 23.68
CA GLU A 207 -69.61 16.40 22.55
C GLU A 207 -70.34 17.71 22.23
N ASP A 208 -70.83 18.41 23.26
CA ASP A 208 -71.49 19.72 23.11
C ASP A 208 -70.57 20.79 22.50
N LEU A 209 -69.29 20.77 22.86
CA LEU A 209 -68.27 21.67 22.31
C LEU A 209 -67.76 21.22 20.93
N GLY A 210 -68.19 20.06 20.43
CA GLY A 210 -67.81 19.54 19.11
C GLY A 210 -66.32 19.28 18.97
N ILE A 211 -65.66 18.82 20.04
CA ILE A 211 -64.21 18.60 20.03
C ILE A 211 -63.91 17.29 19.28
N GLU A 212 -63.13 17.38 18.21
CA GLU A 212 -62.63 16.23 17.46
C GLU A 212 -61.17 15.94 17.82
N LYS A 213 -60.87 14.68 18.16
CA LYS A 213 -59.49 14.23 18.44
C LYS A 213 -58.82 13.72 17.17
N ASP A 214 -57.50 13.63 17.22
CA ASP A 214 -56.70 13.04 16.15
C ASP A 214 -57.25 11.66 15.73
N ALA A 215 -57.60 11.54 14.44
CA ALA A 215 -58.07 10.30 13.82
C ALA A 215 -56.97 9.21 13.73
N GLN A 216 -57.37 8.01 13.30
CA GLN A 216 -56.49 6.85 13.15
C GLN A 216 -55.30 7.11 12.22
N GLU A 217 -55.50 7.91 11.16
CA GLU A 217 -54.45 8.28 10.21
C GLU A 217 -53.34 9.10 10.86
N HIS A 218 -53.69 10.03 11.75
CA HIS A 218 -52.73 10.82 12.52
C HIS A 218 -51.92 9.93 13.47
N THR A 219 -52.57 8.98 14.11
CA THR A 219 -51.89 8.00 14.99
C THR A 219 -50.92 7.11 14.20
N ALA A 220 -51.33 6.65 13.02
CA ALA A 220 -50.47 5.86 12.13
C ALA A 220 -49.26 6.67 11.63
N LEU A 221 -49.44 7.96 11.33
CA LEU A 221 -48.37 8.86 10.92
C LEU A 221 -47.32 9.06 12.04
N GLU A 222 -47.74 9.15 13.31
CA GLU A 222 -46.82 9.24 14.44
C GLU A 222 -46.03 7.95 14.69
N GLN A 223 -46.64 6.80 14.42
CA GLN A 223 -45.98 5.49 14.52
C GLN A 223 -45.07 5.19 13.33
N SER A 224 -45.13 6.00 12.28
CA SER A 224 -44.32 5.79 11.08
C SER A 224 -42.84 6.13 11.31
N PRO A 225 -41.93 5.55 10.51
CA PRO A 225 -40.50 5.88 10.55
C PRO A 225 -40.19 7.37 10.32
N LEU A 226 -41.08 8.11 9.65
CA LEU A 226 -40.96 9.56 9.43
C LEU A 226 -40.97 10.37 10.74
N CYS A 227 -41.58 9.82 11.78
CA CYS A 227 -41.71 10.43 13.10
C CYS A 227 -40.76 9.83 14.14
N GLN A 228 -40.36 8.56 13.99
CA GLN A 228 -39.55 7.82 14.96
C GLN A 228 -38.04 7.94 14.75
N GLN A 229 -37.57 8.30 13.55
CA GLN A 229 -36.13 8.48 13.33
C GLN A 229 -35.66 9.89 13.72
N PRO A 230 -34.50 10.04 14.41
CA PRO A 230 -33.85 11.34 14.52
C PRO A 230 -33.51 11.81 13.11
N GLN A 231 -33.94 13.04 12.76
CA GLN A 231 -33.74 13.63 11.43
C GLN A 231 -32.25 13.90 11.15
N GLY A 232 -31.47 12.85 10.90
CA GLY A 232 -30.18 12.93 10.23
C GLY A 232 -30.44 12.72 8.74
N ASN A 233 -30.27 13.78 7.93
CA ASN A 233 -30.45 13.72 6.48
C ASN A 233 -29.56 12.60 5.88
N PRO A 234 -30.15 11.47 5.43
CA PRO A 234 -29.37 10.31 4.96
C PRO A 234 -28.64 10.57 3.64
N LEU A 235 -28.91 11.72 2.99
CA LEU A 235 -28.32 12.12 1.71
C LEU A 235 -27.15 13.09 1.85
N LYS A 236 -26.83 13.60 3.04
CA LYS A 236 -25.58 14.35 3.27
C LYS A 236 -24.40 13.38 3.32
N ARG A 237 -23.95 12.91 2.14
CA ARG A 237 -22.60 12.35 1.98
C ARG A 237 -21.60 13.42 2.43
N LYS A 238 -20.84 13.15 3.50
CA LYS A 238 -19.61 13.88 3.79
C LYS A 238 -18.73 13.77 2.55
N ARG A 239 -18.49 14.89 1.86
CA ARG A 239 -17.38 14.97 0.92
C ARG A 239 -16.10 14.82 1.75
N LEU A 240 -15.34 13.78 1.45
CA LEU A 240 -13.92 13.70 1.79
C LEU A 240 -13.14 14.64 0.86
#